data_AF-A0AB39VAG7-F1
#
_entry.id   AF-A0AB39VAG7-F1
#
_cell.length_a   1.000
_cell.length_b   1.000
_cell.length_c   1.000
_cell.angle_alpha   90.00
_cell.angle_beta   90.00
_cell.angle_gamma   90.00
#
_symmetry.space_group_name_H-M   'P 1'
#
loop_
_entity.id
_entity.type
_entity.pdbx_description
1 polymer ?
#
loop_
_entity_poly.entity_id
_entity_poly.type
_entity_poly.pdbx_seq_one_letter_code
_entity_poly.pdbx_strand_id
1 'polypeptide(L)'
;MKISDLRIECKSTLKKTSKDDSNNYMTNSDLQVIDFDCLKDKYIGKIEFNGLGVKSNDALFIKGKNYVFIEFKNGEMKNIKEFELHKKIYDSVLIFCDIFDKTLKDARKELDYILVANFSNSERNDKKLLDNLLKTVKIEERLRAGLRNFKDYCFKNVHTYSKEEFEEKFVKKMEN
;
A
#
# COMPACT_ATOMS: atom_id res chain seq x y z
N MET A 1 14.78 17.93 -16.37
CA MET A 1 14.69 16.65 -15.64
C MET A 1 13.60 15.80 -16.26
N LYS A 2 13.82 14.51 -16.56
CA LYS A 2 12.81 13.63 -17.17
C LYS A 2 11.79 13.19 -16.11
N ILE A 3 10.59 12.75 -16.52
CA ILE A 3 9.55 12.29 -15.57
C ILE A 3 10.05 11.05 -14.79
N SER A 4 10.86 10.22 -15.46
CA SER A 4 11.56 9.07 -14.89
C SER A 4 12.51 9.40 -13.72
N ASP A 5 13.02 10.64 -13.64
CA ASP A 5 14.02 11.02 -12.64
C ASP A 5 13.37 11.38 -11.29
N LEU A 6 12.06 11.61 -11.27
CA LEU A 6 11.30 11.95 -10.06
C LEU A 6 11.48 10.91 -8.94
N ARG A 7 11.68 9.64 -9.31
CA ARG A 7 11.92 8.53 -8.38
C ARG A 7 13.19 8.69 -7.54
N ILE A 8 14.16 9.49 -8.00
CA ILE A 8 15.42 9.71 -7.28
C ILE A 8 15.19 10.69 -6.12
N GLU A 9 14.34 11.69 -6.33
CA GLU A 9 14.05 12.73 -5.34
C GLU A 9 13.14 12.24 -4.21
N CYS A 10 12.30 11.25 -4.50
CA CYS A 10 11.37 10.69 -3.53
C CYS A 10 11.88 9.41 -2.84
N LYS A 11 13.20 9.22 -2.78
CA LYS A 11 13.79 8.13 -1.98
C LYS A 11 13.50 8.34 -0.49
N SER A 12 13.07 7.27 0.17
CA SER A 12 12.73 7.26 1.59
C SER A 12 13.01 5.88 2.20
N THR A 13 12.57 5.68 3.45
CA THR A 13 12.61 4.38 4.13
C THR A 13 11.20 3.90 4.42
N LEU A 14 11.03 2.58 4.52
CA LEU A 14 9.75 1.99 4.93
C LEU A 14 9.23 2.60 6.23
N LYS A 15 10.11 2.79 7.23
CA LYS A 15 9.75 3.48 8.47
C LYS A 15 9.10 4.82 8.19
N LYS A 16 9.75 5.70 7.43
CA LYS A 16 9.23 7.05 7.13
C LYS A 16 7.90 7.02 6.38
N THR A 17 7.76 6.17 5.38
CA THR A 17 6.51 6.05 4.58
C THR A 17 5.39 5.35 5.34
N SER A 18 5.69 4.66 6.44
CA SER A 18 4.71 3.95 7.27
C SER A 18 4.14 4.78 8.42
N LYS A 19 4.48 6.07 8.45
CA LYS A 19 4.12 6.99 9.53
C LYS A 19 2.67 7.48 9.34
N ASP A 20 1.86 7.34 10.38
CA ASP A 20 0.49 7.87 10.40
C ASP A 20 0.42 9.33 10.89
N ASP A 21 -0.79 9.91 10.83
CA ASP A 21 -1.09 11.27 11.29
C ASP A 21 -0.86 11.48 12.80
N SER A 22 -0.84 10.39 13.58
CA SER A 22 -0.57 10.40 15.02
C SER A 22 0.92 10.19 15.37
N ASN A 23 1.81 10.25 14.37
CA ASN A 23 3.24 10.00 14.49
C ASN A 23 3.62 8.56 14.90
N ASN A 24 2.72 7.58 14.74
CA ASN A 24 3.03 6.17 14.94
C ASN A 24 3.55 5.54 13.65
N TYR A 25 4.45 4.56 13.80
CA TYR A 25 5.05 3.84 12.68
C TYR A 25 4.54 2.40 12.60
N MET A 26 4.12 1.98 11.40
CA MET A 26 3.70 0.59 11.15
C MET A 26 4.89 -0.36 10.97
N THR A 27 6.09 0.14 10.74
CA THR A 27 7.35 -0.63 10.74
C THR A 27 8.52 0.24 11.18
N ASN A 28 9.59 -0.37 11.69
CA ASN A 28 10.84 0.32 12.01
C ASN A 28 11.95 0.08 10.98
N SER A 29 11.66 -0.59 9.85
CA SER A 29 12.65 -0.94 8.84
C SER A 29 13.19 0.28 8.08
N ASP A 30 14.51 0.29 7.86
CA ASP A 30 15.21 1.28 7.03
C ASP A 30 15.36 0.84 5.56
N LEU A 31 14.67 -0.23 5.15
CA LEU A 31 14.59 -0.65 3.76
C LEU A 31 14.24 0.54 2.85
N GLN A 32 15.05 0.70 1.81
CA GLN A 32 14.92 1.80 0.87
C GLN A 32 13.69 1.59 -0.02
N VAL A 33 12.86 2.62 -0.09
CA VAL A 33 11.66 2.67 -0.92
C VAL A 33 11.55 4.02 -1.61
N ILE A 34 10.62 4.14 -2.53
CA ILE A 34 10.15 5.43 -3.02
C ILE A 34 8.90 5.78 -2.22
N ASP A 35 8.91 6.97 -1.61
CA ASP A 35 7.72 7.63 -1.08
C ASP A 35 6.81 7.97 -2.26
N PHE A 36 5.71 7.24 -2.37
CA PHE A 36 4.86 7.32 -3.55
C PHE A 36 3.84 8.47 -3.44
N ASP A 37 3.63 9.03 -2.24
CA ASP A 37 2.94 10.30 -2.04
C ASP A 37 3.76 11.47 -2.58
N CYS A 38 5.06 11.55 -2.21
CA CYS A 38 6.01 12.49 -2.79
C CYS A 38 6.05 12.38 -4.32
N LEU A 39 6.12 11.13 -4.82
CA LEU A 39 6.22 10.89 -6.26
C LEU A 39 4.96 11.36 -6.99
N LYS A 40 3.79 11.05 -6.45
CA LYS A 40 2.49 11.50 -6.96
C LYS A 40 2.44 13.03 -7.02
N ASP A 41 2.80 13.74 -5.95
CA ASP A 41 2.71 15.20 -5.91
C ASP A 41 3.63 15.86 -6.96
N LYS A 42 4.87 15.38 -7.07
CA LYS A 42 5.78 15.87 -8.11
C LYS A 42 5.33 15.51 -9.52
N TYR A 43 4.75 14.33 -9.71
CA TYR A 43 4.20 13.90 -10.98
C TYR A 43 3.05 14.81 -11.42
N ILE A 44 2.07 15.05 -10.55
CA ILE A 44 0.93 15.95 -10.80
C ILE A 44 1.40 17.35 -11.15
N GLY A 45 2.34 17.90 -10.37
CA GLY A 45 2.91 19.22 -10.64
C GLY A 45 3.62 19.29 -12.00
N LYS A 46 4.27 18.20 -12.41
CA LYS A 46 5.00 18.11 -13.68
C LYS A 46 4.09 18.03 -14.90
N ILE A 47 2.94 17.38 -14.78
CA ILE A 47 1.93 17.32 -15.85
C ILE A 47 0.96 18.51 -15.80
N GLU A 48 1.21 19.49 -14.90
CA GLU A 48 0.39 20.69 -14.70
C GLU A 48 -1.10 20.37 -14.46
N PHE A 49 -1.37 19.25 -13.79
CA PHE A 49 -2.74 18.82 -13.52
C PHE A 49 -3.31 19.56 -12.31
N ASN A 50 -4.33 20.39 -12.55
CA ASN A 50 -4.98 21.21 -11.52
C ASN A 50 -6.17 20.53 -10.84
N GLY A 51 -6.47 19.28 -11.18
CA GLY A 51 -7.57 18.55 -10.58
C GLY A 51 -7.25 18.09 -9.16
N LEU A 52 -8.29 18.06 -8.32
CA LEU A 52 -8.16 17.57 -6.94
C LEU A 52 -8.40 16.07 -6.86
N GLY A 53 -7.81 15.46 -5.83
CA GLY A 53 -8.23 14.16 -5.35
C GLY A 53 -7.47 12.97 -5.92
N VAL A 54 -6.42 13.15 -6.72
CA VAL A 54 -5.48 12.04 -7.04
C VAL A 54 -4.90 11.49 -5.74
N LYS A 55 -4.88 10.17 -5.61
CA LYS A 55 -4.38 9.46 -4.44
C LYS A 55 -3.21 8.57 -4.83
N SER A 56 -2.50 8.08 -3.83
CA SER A 56 -1.37 7.17 -3.99
C SER A 56 -1.34 6.17 -2.85
N ASN A 57 -0.77 5.00 -3.12
CA ASN A 57 -0.25 4.14 -2.08
C ASN A 57 0.91 4.84 -1.38
N ASP A 58 1.26 4.42 -0.18
CA ASP A 58 2.25 5.16 0.61
C ASP A 58 3.69 4.91 0.12
N ALA A 59 4.02 3.68 -0.27
CA ALA A 59 5.37 3.32 -0.70
C ALA A 59 5.43 2.41 -1.93
N LEU A 60 6.54 2.52 -2.67
CA LEU A 60 6.94 1.61 -3.74
C LEU A 60 8.33 1.03 -3.44
N PHE A 61 8.40 -0.26 -3.16
CA PHE A 61 9.65 -1.01 -3.05
C PHE A 61 10.08 -1.56 -4.40
N ILE A 62 11.39 -1.57 -4.67
CA ILE A 62 11.98 -2.04 -5.93
C ILE A 62 13.12 -3.01 -5.65
N LYS A 63 13.03 -4.23 -6.20
CA LYS A 63 14.13 -5.23 -6.19
C LYS A 63 14.31 -5.80 -7.60
N GLY A 64 15.29 -5.27 -8.33
CA GLY A 64 15.52 -5.63 -9.73
C GLY A 64 14.33 -5.22 -10.61
N LYS A 65 13.67 -6.20 -11.23
CA LYS A 65 12.45 -6.00 -12.04
C LYS A 65 11.15 -6.23 -11.28
N ASN A 66 11.21 -6.54 -9.98
CA ASN A 66 10.02 -6.72 -9.15
C ASN A 66 9.72 -5.42 -8.39
N TYR A 67 8.47 -5.03 -8.43
CA TYR A 67 7.94 -3.82 -7.81
C TYR A 67 6.88 -4.22 -6.79
N VAL A 68 6.80 -3.50 -5.67
CA VAL A 68 5.79 -3.78 -4.65
C VAL A 68 5.21 -2.48 -4.15
N PHE A 69 3.92 -2.26 -4.41
CA PHE A 69 3.18 -1.21 -3.72
C PHE A 69 2.84 -1.64 -2.31
N ILE A 70 2.99 -0.71 -1.36
CA ILE A 70 2.70 -0.94 0.05
C ILE A 70 1.81 0.21 0.53
N GLU A 71 0.64 -0.16 1.05
CA GLU A 71 -0.30 0.75 1.70
C GLU A 71 -0.39 0.37 3.19
N PHE A 72 -0.25 1.36 4.06
CA PHE A 72 -0.37 1.24 5.49
C PHE A 72 -1.73 1.78 5.96
N LYS A 73 -2.43 0.99 6.77
CA LYS A 73 -3.66 1.42 7.46
C LYS A 73 -3.50 1.21 8.96
N ASN A 74 -3.25 2.31 9.66
CA ASN A 74 -3.31 2.34 11.11
C ASN A 74 -4.71 2.78 11.56
N GLY A 75 -5.51 1.86 12.10
CA GLY A 75 -6.88 2.13 12.52
C GLY A 75 -7.76 0.89 12.50
N GLU A 76 -8.96 0.99 13.08
CA GLU A 76 -9.90 -0.12 13.07
C GLU A 76 -10.37 -0.46 11.66
N MET A 77 -10.38 -1.75 11.32
CA MET A 77 -10.80 -2.29 10.02
C MET A 77 -12.15 -1.76 9.53
N LYS A 78 -13.09 -1.51 10.44
CA LYS A 78 -14.43 -0.97 10.12
C LYS A 78 -14.39 0.42 9.45
N ASN A 79 -13.29 1.16 9.63
CA ASN A 79 -13.09 2.49 9.07
C ASN A 79 -12.40 2.46 7.70
N ILE A 80 -11.92 1.29 7.26
CA ILE A 80 -11.31 1.14 5.93
C ILE A 80 -12.42 1.20 4.89
N LYS A 81 -12.42 2.27 4.10
CA LYS A 81 -13.34 2.44 2.97
C LYS A 81 -12.71 1.81 1.72
N GLU A 82 -13.30 0.71 1.25
CA GLU A 82 -12.85 -0.02 0.06
C GLU A 82 -12.69 0.88 -1.17
N PHE A 83 -13.63 1.81 -1.39
CA PHE A 83 -13.55 2.76 -2.50
C PHE A 83 -12.29 3.64 -2.46
N GLU A 84 -11.86 4.09 -1.27
CA GLU A 84 -10.66 4.91 -1.13
C GLU A 84 -9.39 4.10 -1.42
N LEU A 85 -9.35 2.82 -0.99
CA LEU A 85 -8.27 1.91 -1.33
C LEU A 85 -8.21 1.62 -2.83
N HIS A 86 -9.36 1.34 -3.46
CA HIS A 86 -9.42 1.11 -4.90
C HIS A 86 -8.93 2.33 -5.68
N LYS A 87 -9.31 3.54 -5.23
CA LYS A 87 -8.83 4.78 -5.82
C LYS A 87 -7.31 4.93 -5.70
N LYS A 88 -6.75 4.71 -4.51
CA LYS A 88 -5.29 4.70 -4.29
C LYS A 88 -4.59 3.69 -5.21
N ILE A 89 -5.14 2.48 -5.35
CA ILE A 89 -4.61 1.44 -6.23
C ILE A 89 -4.60 1.91 -7.70
N TYR A 90 -5.74 2.35 -8.22
CA TYR A 90 -5.84 2.71 -9.63
C TYR A 90 -4.98 3.90 -9.99
N ASP A 91 -5.06 4.98 -9.20
CA ASP A 91 -4.24 6.18 -9.43
C ASP A 91 -2.74 5.83 -9.39
N SER A 92 -2.33 4.99 -8.42
CA SER A 92 -0.92 4.61 -8.30
C SER A 92 -0.44 3.77 -9.48
N VAL A 93 -1.25 2.83 -9.96
CA VAL A 93 -0.91 2.01 -11.13
C VAL A 93 -0.76 2.89 -12.38
N LEU A 94 -1.64 3.88 -12.57
CA LEU A 94 -1.56 4.81 -13.70
C LEU A 94 -0.28 5.66 -13.65
N ILE A 95 0.03 6.24 -12.49
CA ILE A 95 1.26 7.02 -12.28
C ILE A 95 2.51 6.14 -12.48
N PHE A 96 2.49 4.91 -11.96
CA PHE A 96 3.57 3.95 -12.15
C PHE A 96 3.79 3.61 -13.62
N CYS A 97 2.71 3.33 -14.35
CA CYS A 97 2.80 3.02 -15.78
C CYS A 97 3.50 4.14 -16.56
N ASP A 98 3.14 5.40 -16.30
CA ASP A 98 3.73 6.53 -17.01
C ASP A 98 5.20 6.78 -16.60
N ILE A 99 5.50 6.81 -15.29
CA ILE A 99 6.85 7.11 -14.80
C ILE A 99 7.87 6.03 -15.18
N PHE A 100 7.45 4.76 -15.17
CA PHE A 100 8.33 3.62 -15.40
C PHE A 100 8.32 3.11 -16.84
N ASP A 101 7.57 3.75 -17.74
CA ASP A 101 7.35 3.32 -19.12
C ASP A 101 6.86 1.86 -19.17
N LYS A 102 5.78 1.61 -18.44
CA LYS A 102 5.16 0.31 -18.25
C LYS A 102 3.71 0.35 -18.71
N THR A 103 3.23 -0.78 -19.20
CA THR A 103 1.81 -0.99 -19.47
C THR A 103 1.14 -1.72 -18.32
N LEU A 104 -0.19 -1.76 -18.30
CA LEU A 104 -0.94 -2.61 -17.38
C LEU A 104 -0.61 -4.11 -17.56
N LYS A 105 -0.14 -4.53 -18.76
CA LYS A 105 0.34 -5.90 -19.01
C LYS A 105 1.65 -6.19 -18.28
N ASP A 106 2.51 -5.19 -18.13
CA ASP A 106 3.76 -5.32 -17.39
C ASP A 106 3.49 -5.27 -15.88
N ALA A 107 2.63 -4.36 -15.43
CA ALA A 107 2.22 -4.25 -14.03
C ALA A 107 1.70 -5.59 -13.48
N ARG A 108 0.76 -6.26 -14.15
CA ARG A 108 0.24 -7.55 -13.68
C ARG A 108 1.25 -8.71 -13.69
N LYS A 109 2.47 -8.51 -14.22
CA LYS A 109 3.56 -9.51 -14.22
C LYS A 109 4.69 -9.17 -13.26
N GLU A 110 4.88 -7.89 -12.95
CA GLU A 110 6.07 -7.37 -12.27
C GLU A 110 5.74 -6.61 -10.97
N LEU A 111 4.49 -6.19 -10.79
CA LEU A 111 4.03 -5.37 -9.67
C LEU A 111 3.15 -6.19 -8.72
N ASP A 112 3.59 -6.32 -7.48
CA ASP A 112 2.81 -6.86 -6.37
C ASP A 112 2.20 -5.73 -5.54
N TYR A 113 1.16 -6.05 -4.77
CA TYR A 113 0.53 -5.13 -3.83
C TYR A 113 0.46 -5.74 -2.44
N ILE A 114 0.75 -4.93 -1.42
CA ILE A 114 0.65 -5.28 0.00
C ILE A 114 -0.18 -4.21 0.70
N LEU A 115 -1.26 -4.63 1.35
CA LEU A 115 -1.92 -3.84 2.39
C LEU A 115 -1.43 -4.30 3.76
N VAL A 116 -0.90 -3.39 4.57
CA VAL A 116 -0.52 -3.63 5.97
C VAL A 116 -1.55 -2.96 6.87
N ALA A 117 -2.25 -3.75 7.68
CA ALA A 117 -3.33 -3.24 8.52
C ALA A 117 -3.29 -3.84 9.94
N ASN A 118 -3.69 -3.04 10.92
CA ASN A 118 -3.88 -3.54 12.29
C ASN A 118 -5.24 -4.24 12.42
N PHE A 119 -5.22 -5.57 12.39
CA PHE A 119 -6.39 -6.37 12.73
C PHE A 119 -6.54 -6.37 14.26
N SER A 120 -7.34 -5.45 14.82
CA SER A 120 -7.56 -5.41 16.26
C SER A 120 -8.39 -6.60 16.73
N ASN A 121 -7.84 -7.36 17.68
CA ASN A 121 -8.64 -8.13 18.64
C ASN A 121 -9.02 -7.18 19.77
N SER A 122 -10.19 -6.54 19.67
CA SER A 122 -10.69 -5.60 20.67
C SER A 122 -10.84 -6.27 22.05
N GLU A 123 -10.32 -5.57 23.06
CA GLU A 123 -10.50 -5.63 24.52
C GLU A 123 -11.49 -6.63 25.15
N ARG A 124 -11.01 -7.26 26.24
CA ARG A 124 -11.58 -8.39 26.98
C ARG A 124 -12.89 -8.03 27.70
N ASN A 125 -14.04 -8.47 27.16
CA ASN A 125 -15.32 -8.60 27.89
C ASN A 125 -16.22 -9.68 27.26
N ASP A 126 -16.39 -10.80 27.96
CA ASP A 126 -16.52 -12.15 27.39
C ASP A 126 -17.78 -12.53 26.59
N LYS A 127 -18.84 -11.71 26.55
CA LYS A 127 -20.06 -12.02 25.74
C LYS A 127 -20.26 -11.16 24.49
N LYS A 128 -19.76 -9.92 24.49
CA LYS A 128 -19.71 -9.08 23.27
C LYS A 128 -18.55 -9.48 22.34
N LEU A 129 -17.60 -10.27 22.83
CA LEU A 129 -16.42 -10.70 22.09
C LEU A 129 -16.76 -11.56 20.87
N LEU A 130 -17.60 -12.58 20.99
CA LEU A 130 -17.83 -13.50 19.88
C LEU A 130 -18.52 -12.78 18.70
N ASP A 131 -19.54 -11.97 18.97
CA ASP A 131 -20.24 -11.20 17.94
C ASP A 131 -19.34 -10.13 17.31
N ASN A 132 -18.52 -9.43 18.11
CA ASN A 132 -17.58 -8.44 17.59
C ASN A 132 -16.45 -9.11 16.79
N LEU A 133 -15.94 -10.25 17.25
CA LEU A 133 -14.94 -11.05 16.55
C LEU A 133 -15.49 -11.55 15.21
N LEU A 134 -16.69 -12.13 15.19
CA LEU A 134 -17.35 -12.58 13.95
C LEU A 134 -17.58 -11.43 12.98
N LYS A 135 -17.92 -10.22 13.46
CA LYS A 135 -18.02 -9.03 12.61
C LYS A 135 -16.66 -8.61 12.05
N THR A 136 -15.61 -8.57 12.87
CA THR A 136 -14.25 -8.22 12.44
C THR A 136 -13.75 -9.21 11.39
N VAL A 137 -13.91 -10.52 11.63
CA VAL A 137 -13.53 -11.58 10.67
C VAL A 137 -14.26 -11.40 9.34
N LYS A 138 -15.57 -11.12 9.36
CA LYS A 138 -16.35 -10.87 8.13
C LYS A 138 -15.88 -9.63 7.38
N ILE A 139 -15.53 -8.54 8.08
CA ILE A 139 -15.01 -7.31 7.47
C ILE A 139 -13.63 -7.57 6.85
N GLU A 140 -12.76 -8.27 7.56
CA GLU A 140 -11.43 -8.66 7.08
C GLU A 140 -11.51 -9.56 5.85
N GLU A 141 -12.38 -10.57 5.88
CA GLU A 141 -12.61 -11.45 4.74
C GLU A 141 -13.17 -10.70 3.54
N ARG A 142 -14.15 -9.79 3.75
CA ARG A 142 -14.70 -8.94 2.68
C ARG A 142 -13.63 -8.04 2.07
N LEU A 143 -12.81 -7.39 2.89
CA LEU A 143 -11.72 -6.53 2.41
C LEU A 143 -10.70 -7.33 1.61
N ARG A 144 -10.26 -8.49 2.13
CA ARG A 144 -9.35 -9.39 1.42
C ARG A 144 -9.96 -9.88 0.11
N ALA A 145 -11.24 -10.24 0.09
CA ALA A 145 -11.95 -10.65 -1.12
C ALA A 145 -12.02 -9.51 -2.15
N GLY A 146 -12.32 -8.28 -1.72
CA GLY A 146 -12.33 -7.10 -2.60
C GLY A 146 -10.95 -6.84 -3.23
N LEU A 147 -9.89 -6.94 -2.43
CA LEU A 147 -8.51 -6.74 -2.92
C LEU A 147 -8.02 -7.88 -3.82
N ARG A 148 -8.46 -9.13 -3.59
CA ARG A 148 -8.09 -10.29 -4.44
C ARG A 148 -8.47 -10.08 -5.91
N ASN A 149 -9.51 -9.30 -6.20
CA ASN A 149 -9.93 -9.01 -7.57
C ASN A 149 -8.89 -8.21 -8.37
N PHE A 150 -7.90 -7.58 -7.71
CA PHE A 150 -6.81 -6.89 -8.40
C PHE A 150 -5.67 -7.83 -8.81
N LYS A 151 -5.62 -9.04 -8.27
CA LYS A 151 -4.66 -10.07 -8.69
C LYS A 151 -4.98 -10.48 -10.13
N ASP A 152 -3.95 -10.64 -10.96
CA ASP A 152 -3.98 -10.94 -12.39
C ASP A 152 -4.62 -9.83 -13.27
N TYR A 153 -5.31 -8.87 -12.65
CA TYR A 153 -5.82 -7.66 -13.30
C TYR A 153 -4.80 -6.52 -13.30
N CYS A 154 -4.46 -5.98 -12.13
CA CYS A 154 -3.47 -4.90 -11.98
C CYS A 154 -2.13 -5.41 -11.46
N PHE A 155 -2.16 -6.46 -10.63
CA PHE A 155 -1.02 -6.94 -9.87
C PHE A 155 -0.76 -8.42 -10.12
N LYS A 156 0.51 -8.82 -10.04
CA LYS A 156 0.90 -10.23 -10.08
C LYS A 156 0.44 -10.95 -8.81
N ASN A 157 0.71 -10.38 -7.64
CA ASN A 157 0.21 -10.86 -6.36
C ASN A 157 -0.41 -9.72 -5.54
N VAL A 158 -1.37 -10.10 -4.71
CA VAL A 158 -2.03 -9.20 -3.74
C VAL A 158 -1.95 -9.85 -2.37
N HIS A 159 -1.39 -9.13 -1.41
CA HIS A 159 -1.23 -9.57 -0.04
C HIS A 159 -1.90 -8.60 0.92
N THR A 160 -2.38 -9.14 2.04
CA THR A 160 -2.84 -8.37 3.17
C THR A 160 -2.22 -8.96 4.42
N TYR A 161 -1.48 -8.15 5.17
CA TYR A 161 -0.71 -8.59 6.33
C TYR A 161 -1.06 -7.78 7.56
N SER A 162 -0.98 -8.44 8.73
CA SER A 162 -0.81 -7.71 9.99
C SER A 162 0.56 -7.05 10.03
N LYS A 163 0.79 -6.18 11.01
CA LYS A 163 2.13 -5.60 11.24
C LYS A 163 3.18 -6.70 11.43
N GLU A 164 2.88 -7.70 12.26
CA GLU A 164 3.78 -8.83 12.55
C GLU A 164 4.04 -9.67 11.29
N GLU A 165 2.98 -10.00 10.55
CA GLU A 165 3.12 -10.76 9.30
C GLU A 165 3.93 -10.00 8.25
N PHE A 166 3.77 -8.68 8.17
CA PHE A 166 4.54 -7.84 7.25
C PHE A 166 6.04 -7.88 7.59
N GLU A 167 6.39 -7.77 8.87
CA GLU A 167 7.77 -7.89 9.33
C GLU A 167 8.38 -9.26 8.99
N GLU A 168 7.65 -10.34 9.25
CA GLU A 168 8.15 -11.71 9.04
C GLU A 168 8.19 -12.15 7.57
N LYS A 169 7.11 -11.85 6.83
CA LYS A 169 6.91 -12.38 5.47
C LYS A 169 7.51 -11.48 4.40
N PHE A 170 7.70 -10.19 4.68
CA PHE A 170 8.26 -9.21 3.74
C PHE A 170 9.58 -8.62 4.23
N VAL A 171 9.58 -7.83 5.31
CA VAL A 171 10.75 -7.04 5.73
C VAL A 171 12.00 -7.90 5.93
N LYS A 172 11.93 -8.91 6.81
CA LYS A 172 13.06 -9.81 7.09
C LYS A 172 13.59 -10.55 5.85
N LYS A 173 12.75 -10.79 4.84
CA LYS A 173 13.16 -11.46 3.60
C LYS A 173 13.83 -10.53 2.60
N MET A 174 13.63 -9.22 2.74
CA MET A 174 14.20 -8.21 1.83
C MET A 174 15.48 -7.60 2.40
N GLU A 175 15.66 -7.62 3.72
CA GLU A 175 16.90 -7.20 4.41
C GLU A 175 18.01 -8.27 4.35
N ASN A 176 17.63 -9.53 4.12
CA ASN A 176 18.55 -10.65 3.90
C ASN A 176 18.80 -10.87 2.39
#